data_AF-A0A2E7F4P4-F1
#
_entry.id   AF-A0A2E7F4P4-F1
#
_cell.length_a   1.000
_cell.length_b   1.000
_cell.length_c   1.000
_cell.angle_alpha   90.00
_cell.angle_beta   90.00
_cell.angle_gamma   90.00
#
_symmetry.space_group_name_H-M   'P 1'
#
loop_
_entity.id
_entity.type
_entity.pdbx_description
1 polymer ?
#
loop_
_entity_poly.entity_id
_entity_poly.type
_entity_poly.pdbx_seq_one_letter_code
_entity_poly.pdbx_strand_id
1 'polypeptide(L)'
;MFFDQIKEIDGNLKDLRDHLKNIGSAVDVHFDQLDDIAAHIIALEAVMVQVMRNIDVDMDAAKEWIRENTSESTGTDEGSMKAQAVLEDFAK
;
A
#
# COMPACT_ATOMS: atom_id res chain seq x y z
N MET A 1 -44.84 -19.88 -8.66
CA MET A 1 -44.35 -18.53 -9.03
C MET A 1 -43.87 -17.75 -7.81
N PHE A 2 -44.73 -17.34 -6.86
CA PHE A 2 -44.30 -16.57 -5.66
C PHE A 2 -43.34 -17.36 -4.75
N PHE A 3 -43.62 -18.64 -4.49
CA PHE A 3 -42.73 -19.50 -3.71
C PHE A 3 -41.40 -19.83 -4.40
N ASP A 4 -41.37 -19.80 -5.73
CA ASP A 4 -40.15 -20.02 -6.50
C ASP A 4 -39.23 -18.80 -6.42
N GLN A 5 -39.82 -17.59 -6.49
CA GLN A 5 -39.10 -16.33 -6.26
C GLN A 5 -38.55 -16.23 -4.84
N ILE A 6 -39.29 -16.66 -3.81
CA ILE A 6 -38.77 -16.71 -2.43
C ILE A 6 -37.57 -17.65 -2.32
N LYS A 7 -37.62 -18.83 -2.98
CA LYS A 7 -36.49 -19.76 -3.00
C LYS A 7 -35.28 -19.20 -3.73
N GLU A 8 -35.51 -18.48 -4.83
CA GLU A 8 -34.45 -17.81 -5.58
C GLU A 8 -33.79 -16.70 -4.75
N ILE A 9 -34.58 -15.89 -4.05
CA ILE A 9 -34.07 -14.85 -3.14
C ILE A 9 -33.27 -15.48 -1.98
N ASP A 10 -33.77 -16.56 -1.37
CA ASP A 10 -33.05 -17.28 -0.32
C ASP A 10 -31.71 -17.86 -0.82
N GLY A 11 -31.68 -18.38 -2.06
CA GLY A 11 -30.44 -18.80 -2.73
C GLY A 11 -29.45 -17.65 -2.89
N ASN A 12 -29.89 -16.54 -3.48
CA ASN A 12 -29.06 -15.36 -3.70
C ASN A 12 -28.50 -14.77 -2.39
N LEU A 13 -29.29 -14.79 -1.31
CA LEU A 13 -28.84 -14.33 0.01
C LEU A 13 -27.77 -15.25 0.63
N LYS A 14 -27.88 -16.57 0.42
CA LYS A 14 -26.85 -17.53 0.85
C LYS A 14 -25.55 -17.32 0.07
N ASP A 15 -25.64 -17.13 -1.23
CA ASP A 15 -24.49 -16.86 -2.08
C ASP A 15 -23.81 -15.55 -1.70
N LEU A 16 -24.58 -14.48 -1.48
CA LEU A 16 -24.04 -13.20 -0.99
C LEU A 16 -23.34 -13.35 0.36
N ARG A 17 -23.93 -14.09 1.30
CA ARG A 17 -23.31 -14.37 2.60
C ARG A 17 -21.98 -15.11 2.43
N ASP A 18 -21.92 -16.08 1.54
CA ASP A 18 -20.71 -16.89 1.34
C ASP A 18 -19.62 -16.08 0.62
N HIS A 19 -19.98 -15.21 -0.33
CA HIS A 19 -19.06 -14.21 -0.90
C HIS A 19 -18.51 -13.25 0.16
N LEU A 20 -19.35 -12.73 1.06
CA LEU A 20 -18.91 -11.83 2.14
C LEU A 20 -17.94 -12.53 3.09
N LYS A 21 -18.14 -13.81 3.40
CA LYS A 21 -17.18 -14.60 4.20
C LYS A 21 -15.85 -14.76 3.50
N ASN A 22 -15.87 -15.09 2.21
CA ASN A 22 -14.65 -15.25 1.41
C ASN A 22 -13.87 -13.93 1.32
N ILE A 23 -14.57 -12.79 1.18
CA ILE A 23 -13.96 -11.46 1.24
C ILE A 23 -13.31 -11.23 2.61
N GLY A 24 -14.01 -11.56 3.70
CA GLY A 24 -13.46 -11.45 5.06
C GLY A 24 -12.15 -12.23 5.22
N SER A 25 -12.13 -13.50 4.81
CA SER A 25 -10.92 -14.32 4.87
C SER A 25 -9.79 -13.82 3.94
N ALA A 26 -10.11 -13.27 2.78
CA ALA A 26 -9.11 -12.66 1.90
C ALA A 26 -8.51 -11.37 2.51
N VAL A 27 -9.32 -10.57 3.20
CA VAL A 27 -8.87 -9.39 3.93
C VAL A 27 -7.91 -9.75 5.05
N ASP A 28 -8.19 -10.82 5.82
CA ASP A 28 -7.26 -11.30 6.85
C ASP A 28 -5.88 -11.67 6.27
N VAL A 29 -5.86 -12.40 5.15
CA VAL A 29 -4.60 -12.72 4.44
C VAL A 29 -3.88 -11.45 3.96
N HIS A 30 -4.61 -10.43 3.52
CA HIS A 30 -4.00 -9.16 3.14
C HIS A 30 -3.39 -8.42 4.33
N PHE A 31 -3.93 -8.55 5.54
CA PHE A 31 -3.31 -7.97 6.74
C PHE A 31 -1.96 -8.64 7.04
N ASP A 32 -1.87 -9.97 6.97
CA ASP A 32 -0.61 -10.69 7.14
C ASP A 32 0.42 -10.25 6.08
N GLN A 33 -0.01 -10.09 4.82
CA GLN A 33 0.86 -9.59 3.76
C GLN A 33 1.34 -8.15 3.99
N LEU A 34 0.49 -7.28 4.54
CA LEU A 34 0.87 -5.91 4.89
C LEU A 34 1.88 -5.89 6.04
N ASP A 35 1.76 -6.80 7.02
CA ASP A 35 2.73 -6.96 8.10
C ASP A 35 4.09 -7.42 7.57
N ASP A 36 4.10 -8.41 6.66
CA ASP A 36 5.31 -8.86 5.97
C ASP A 36 5.96 -7.71 5.18
N ILE A 37 5.18 -6.93 4.42
CA ILE A 37 5.69 -5.78 3.67
C ILE A 37 6.28 -4.73 4.61
N ALA A 38 5.62 -4.44 5.73
CA ALA A 38 6.13 -3.51 6.73
C ALA A 38 7.49 -3.97 7.28
N ALA A 39 7.63 -5.26 7.61
CA ALA A 39 8.89 -5.83 8.07
C ALA A 39 10.02 -5.68 7.03
N HIS A 40 9.74 -5.92 5.75
CA HIS A 40 10.71 -5.73 4.67
C HIS A 40 11.12 -4.26 4.51
N ILE A 41 10.16 -3.32 4.58
CA ILE A 41 10.44 -1.88 4.50
C ILE A 41 11.35 -1.44 5.65
N ILE A 42 11.07 -1.88 6.88
CA ILE A 42 11.91 -1.57 8.05
C ILE A 42 13.32 -2.13 7.89
N ALA A 43 13.46 -3.35 7.36
CA ALA A 43 14.77 -3.95 7.10
C ALA A 43 15.56 -3.16 6.04
N LEU A 44 14.90 -2.74 4.95
CA LEU A 44 15.50 -1.89 3.92
C LEU A 44 15.92 -0.53 4.48
N GLU A 45 15.07 0.10 5.28
CA GLU A 45 15.36 1.36 5.95
C GLU A 45 16.60 1.25 6.84
N ALA A 46 16.69 0.20 7.68
CA ALA A 46 17.84 -0.02 8.53
C ALA A 46 19.14 -0.15 7.74
N VAL A 47 19.12 -0.87 6.61
CA VAL A 47 20.28 -0.99 5.72
C VAL A 47 20.63 0.36 5.07
N MET A 48 19.63 1.08 4.55
CA MET A 48 19.82 2.38 3.92
C MET A 48 20.44 3.40 4.87
N VAL A 49 19.98 3.46 6.12
CA VAL A 49 20.58 4.33 7.15
C VAL A 49 22.07 4.01 7.37
N GLN A 50 22.46 2.73 7.38
CA GLN A 50 23.88 2.38 7.51
C GLN A 50 24.70 2.76 6.27
N VAL A 51 24.12 2.63 5.07
CA VAL A 51 24.77 3.04 3.83
C VAL A 51 24.96 4.56 3.82
N MET A 52 23.92 5.33 4.11
CA MET A 52 23.95 6.80 4.13
C MET A 52 24.96 7.39 5.12
N ARG A 53 25.31 6.68 6.20
CA ARG A 53 26.40 7.10 7.11
C ARG A 53 27.78 7.10 6.47
N ASN A 54 27.96 6.38 5.37
CA ASN A 54 29.25 6.15 4.73
C ASN A 54 29.34 6.78 3.32
N ILE A 55 28.25 7.36 2.82
CA ILE A 55 28.19 7.99 1.50
C ILE A 55 27.59 9.39 1.63
N ASP A 56 28.07 10.32 0.81
CA ASP A 56 27.41 11.61 0.67
C ASP A 56 26.19 11.44 -0.26
N VAL A 57 25.04 11.96 0.17
CA VAL A 57 23.78 11.84 -0.57
C VAL A 57 23.38 13.21 -1.07
N ASP A 58 23.24 13.34 -2.39
CA ASP A 58 22.68 14.53 -3.02
C ASP A 58 21.16 14.55 -2.79
N MET A 59 20.76 15.28 -1.75
CA MET A 59 19.36 15.40 -1.34
C MET A 59 18.49 16.11 -2.38
N ASP A 60 19.06 17.05 -3.15
CA ASP A 60 18.30 17.79 -4.17
C ASP A 60 18.03 16.88 -5.38
N ALA A 61 19.04 16.09 -5.79
CA ALA A 61 18.85 15.06 -6.82
C ALA A 61 17.83 13.99 -6.39
N ALA A 62 17.84 13.58 -5.12
CA ALA A 62 16.86 12.62 -4.60
C ALA A 62 15.43 13.20 -4.59
N LYS A 63 15.26 14.47 -4.22
CA LYS A 63 13.96 15.16 -4.28
C LYS A 63 13.44 15.29 -5.71
N GLU A 64 14.32 15.65 -6.64
CA GLU A 64 13.97 15.76 -8.05
C GLU A 64 13.57 14.40 -8.63
N TRP A 65 14.32 13.35 -8.29
CA TRP A 65 13.97 11.99 -8.69
C TRP A 65 12.56 11.59 -8.18
N ILE A 66 12.22 11.91 -6.93
CA ILE A 66 10.86 11.66 -6.40
C ILE A 66 9.82 12.39 -7.23
N ARG A 67 10.03 13.68 -7.51
CA ARG A 67 9.11 14.50 -8.31
C ARG A 67 8.86 13.88 -9.69
N GLU A 68 9.94 13.56 -10.40
CA GLU A 68 9.88 12.97 -11.75
C GLU A 68 9.13 11.63 -11.77
N ASN A 69 9.36 10.78 -10.77
CA ASN A 69 8.83 9.42 -10.74
C ASN A 69 7.44 9.30 -10.10
N THR A 70 6.89 10.39 -9.57
CA THR A 70 5.59 10.33 -8.88
C THR A 70 4.57 11.34 -9.39
N SER A 71 4.99 12.39 -10.10
CA SER A 71 4.10 13.43 -10.63
C SER A 71 2.92 12.91 -11.44
N GLU A 72 3.16 11.94 -12.35
CA GLU A 72 2.09 11.30 -13.12
C GLU A 72 1.10 10.54 -12.23
N SER A 73 1.61 9.78 -11.26
CA SER A 73 0.80 8.93 -10.37
C SER A 73 0.00 9.74 -9.34
N THR A 74 0.50 10.91 -8.93
CA THR A 74 -0.13 11.79 -7.94
C THR A 74 -1.02 12.84 -8.59
N GLY A 75 -0.84 13.10 -9.89
CA GLY A 75 -1.53 14.18 -10.60
C GLY A 75 -1.08 15.58 -10.17
N THR A 76 0.12 15.71 -9.60
CA THR A 76 0.70 16.96 -9.10
C THR A 76 2.09 17.17 -9.69
N ASP A 77 2.40 18.39 -10.12
CA ASP A 77 3.71 18.72 -10.72
C ASP A 77 4.87 18.56 -9.72
N GLU A 78 4.54 18.65 -8.43
CA GLU A 78 5.45 18.46 -7.30
C GLU A 78 5.66 16.98 -6.92
N GLY A 79 4.87 16.05 -7.47
CA GLY A 79 4.94 14.64 -7.11
C GLY A 79 4.47 14.32 -5.69
N SER A 80 4.97 13.23 -5.13
CA SER A 80 4.54 12.69 -3.83
C SER A 80 5.17 13.45 -2.66
N MET A 81 4.39 14.37 -2.08
CA MET A 81 4.76 15.09 -0.85
C MET A 81 5.06 14.14 0.31
N LYS A 82 4.41 12.97 0.38
CA LYS A 82 4.67 11.95 1.40
C LYS A 82 6.06 11.34 1.23
N ALA A 83 6.45 11.01 0.00
CA ALA A 83 7.77 10.45 -0.27
C ALA A 83 8.87 11.48 0.04
N GLN A 84 8.64 12.76 -0.28
CA GLN A 84 9.57 13.84 0.07
C GLN A 84 9.71 14.00 1.60
N ALA A 85 8.62 13.93 2.36
CA ALA A 85 8.68 13.99 3.82
C ALA A 85 9.49 12.83 4.43
N VAL A 86 9.31 11.61 3.92
CA VAL A 86 10.10 10.44 4.36
C VAL A 86 11.58 10.61 4.00
N LEU A 87 11.88 11.14 2.81
CA LEU A 87 13.27 11.44 2.42
C LEU A 87 13.93 12.46 3.37
N GLU A 88 13.18 13.47 3.82
CA GLU A 88 13.68 14.45 4.80
C GLU A 88 13.93 13.82 6.17
N ASP A 89 13.15 12.81 6.56
CA ASP A 89 13.40 12.07 7.80
C ASP A 89 14.70 11.24 7.73
N PHE A 90 15.08 10.72 6.56
CA PHE A 90 16.36 10.03 6.38
C PHE A 90 17.60 10.94 6.48
N ALA A 91 17.43 12.25 6.27
CA ALA A 91 18.51 13.22 6.30
C ALA A 91 18.75 13.84 7.69
N LYS A 92 17.95 13.48 8.70
CA LYS A 92 18.10 13.90 10.10
C LYS A 92 19.07 12.99 10.85
#